data_AF-A0A2W5M9W8-F1
#
_entry.id   AF-A0A2W5M9W8-F1
#
_cell.length_a   1.000
_cell.length_b   1.000
_cell.length_c   1.000
_cell.angle_alpha   90.00
_cell.angle_beta   90.00
_cell.angle_gamma   90.00
#
_symmetry.space_group_name_H-M   'P 1'
#
loop_
_entity.id
_entity.type
_entity.pdbx_description
1 polymer ?
#
loop_
_entity_poly.entity_id
_entity_poly.type
_entity_poly.pdbx_seq_one_letter_code
_entity_poly.pdbx_strand_id
1 'polypeptide(L)'
;MASVTIRKLDDDVKAKLKQRAARNGRSLETELREALVALADAEPKDHRNMAERIRDRIEPLGGVDLQGFPKTPIPAPIVFDE
;
A
#
# COMPACT_ATOMS: atom_id res chain seq x y z
N MET A 1 14.22 24.82 6.00
CA MET A 1 14.09 23.51 6.68
C MET A 1 13.10 23.67 7.80
N ALA A 2 12.07 22.83 7.86
CA ALA A 2 11.18 22.77 9.02
C ALA A 2 11.75 21.76 10.03
N SER A 3 11.68 22.10 11.32
CA SER A 3 12.02 21.19 12.41
C SER A 3 10.77 20.87 13.23
N VAL A 4 10.65 19.62 13.66
CA VAL A 4 9.52 19.15 14.47
C VAL A 4 10.10 18.45 15.70
N THR A 5 9.58 18.76 16.88
CA THR A 5 9.94 18.09 18.14
C THR A 5 8.73 17.36 18.69
N ILE A 6 8.83 16.05 18.86
CA ILE A 6 7.79 15.21 19.45
C ILE A 6 8.13 15.02 20.94
N ARG A 7 7.32 15.60 21.83
CA ARG A 7 7.48 15.46 23.28
C ARG A 7 6.61 14.31 23.80
N LYS A 8 7.02 13.70 24.92
CA LYS A 8 6.29 12.60 25.57
C LYS A 8 6.01 11.42 24.63
N LEU A 9 6.96 11.12 23.73
CA LEU A 9 6.88 9.90 22.93
C LEU A 9 7.15 8.70 23.83
N ASP A 10 6.26 7.72 23.78
CA ASP A 10 6.43 6.47 24.50
C ASP A 10 7.75 5.79 24.13
N ASP A 11 8.49 5.33 25.13
CA ASP A 11 9.81 4.71 24.95
C ASP A 11 9.73 3.40 24.15
N ASP A 12 8.62 2.65 24.25
CA ASP A 12 8.39 1.45 23.46
C ASP A 12 8.20 1.79 21.98
N VAL A 13 7.52 2.90 21.69
CA VAL A 13 7.36 3.39 20.31
C VAL A 13 8.71 3.82 19.74
N LYS A 14 9.52 4.55 20.53
CA LYS A 14 10.88 4.94 20.14
C LYS A 14 11.76 3.72 19.87
N ALA A 15 11.67 2.68 20.69
CA ALA A 15 12.42 1.44 20.50
C ALA A 15 12.02 0.71 19.20
N LYS A 16 10.72 0.57 18.93
CA LYS A 16 10.20 -0.02 17.69
C LYS A 16 10.66 0.76 16.45
N LEU A 17 10.66 2.08 16.50
CA LEU A 17 11.14 2.93 15.40
C LEU A 17 12.65 2.76 15.17
N LYS A 18 13.46 2.63 16.23
CA LYS A 18 14.89 2.31 16.09
C LYS A 18 15.12 0.97 15.41
N GLN A 19 14.38 -0.07 15.82
CA GLN A 19 14.49 -1.38 15.18
C GLN A 19 14.10 -1.32 13.70
N ARG A 20 13.02 -0.60 13.37
CA ARG A 20 12.58 -0.40 11.99
C ARG A 20 13.64 0.34 11.15
N ALA A 21 14.23 1.42 11.70
CA ALA A 21 15.29 2.16 11.04
C ALA A 21 16.52 1.26 10.77
N ALA A 22 16.93 0.45 11.75
CA ALA A 22 18.03 -0.51 11.58
C ALA A 22 17.73 -1.56 10.49
N ARG A 23 16.49 -2.10 10.45
CA ARG A 23 16.06 -3.03 9.40
C ARG A 23 16.11 -2.43 8.00
N ASN A 24 15.83 -1.13 7.88
CA ASN A 24 15.84 -0.41 6.62
C ASN A 24 17.24 0.17 6.28
N GLY A 25 18.25 -0.02 7.13
CA GLY A 25 19.59 0.54 6.94
C GLY A 25 19.64 2.07 7.03
N ARG A 26 18.71 2.70 7.77
CA ARG A 26 18.54 4.15 7.86
C ARG A 26 18.79 4.65 9.29
N SER A 27 19.11 5.94 9.43
CA SER A 27 19.10 6.60 10.73
C SER A 27 17.65 6.74 11.24
N LEU A 28 17.48 6.84 12.56
CA LEU A 28 16.16 7.06 13.17
C LEU A 28 15.47 8.32 12.62
N GLU A 29 16.24 9.39 12.42
CA GLU A 29 15.73 10.65 11.85
C GLU A 29 15.23 10.46 10.41
N THR A 30 15.98 9.72 9.59
CA THR A 30 15.57 9.43 8.21
C THR A 30 14.32 8.59 8.18
N GLU A 31 14.24 7.55 9.02
CA GLU A 31 13.03 6.72 9.13
C GLU A 31 11.80 7.53 9.58
N LEU A 32 11.97 8.42 10.55
CA LEU A 32 10.91 9.33 11.01
C LEU A 32 10.46 10.28 9.90
N ARG A 33 11.40 10.89 9.16
CA ARG A 33 11.09 11.78 8.05
C ARG A 33 10.26 11.06 6.99
N GLU A 34 10.70 9.88 6.59
CA GLU A 34 10.04 9.08 5.55
C GLU A 34 8.63 8.65 5.99
N ALA A 35 8.46 8.28 7.26
CA ALA A 35 7.14 7.98 7.81
C ALA A 35 6.20 9.20 7.80
N LEU A 36 6.72 10.39 8.14
CA LEU A 36 5.92 11.63 8.11
C LEU A 36 5.57 12.07 6.69
N VAL A 37 6.50 11.93 5.73
CA VAL A 37 6.23 12.21 4.31
C VAL A 37 5.16 11.25 3.79
N ALA A 38 5.31 9.95 4.02
CA ALA A 38 4.32 8.96 3.60
C ALA A 38 2.95 9.20 4.23
N LEU A 39 2.90 9.70 5.48
CA LEU A 39 1.65 10.06 6.14
C LEU A 39 1.02 11.33 5.55
N ALA A 40 1.84 12.32 5.17
CA ALA A 40 1.37 13.56 4.56
C ALA A 40 0.87 13.34 3.12
N ASP A 41 1.52 12.44 2.38
CA ASP A 41 1.17 12.07 1.01
C ASP A 41 0.05 11.01 0.96
N ALA A 42 -0.25 10.36 2.09
CA ALA A 42 -1.36 9.44 2.16
C ALA A 42 -2.66 10.21 1.94
N GLU A 43 -3.26 10.02 0.77
CA GLU A 43 -4.67 10.31 0.59
C GLU A 43 -5.47 9.57 1.68
N PRO A 44 -6.55 10.17 2.22
CA PRO A 44 -7.40 9.49 3.18
C PRO A 44 -7.71 8.12 2.63
N LYS A 45 -7.31 7.08 3.38
CA LYS A 45 -7.46 5.69 2.93
C LYS A 45 -8.88 5.56 2.43
N ASP A 46 -8.98 5.28 1.15
CA ASP A 46 -10.24 4.97 0.54
C ASP A 46 -10.77 3.72 1.24
N HIS A 47 -11.68 3.92 2.21
CA HIS A 47 -12.27 2.84 2.99
C HIS A 47 -13.18 1.97 2.13
N ARG A 48 -13.39 2.35 0.86
CA ARG A 48 -14.12 1.56 -0.10
C ARG A 48 -13.42 0.23 -0.34
N ASN A 49 -14.18 -0.84 -0.19
CA ASN A 49 -13.73 -2.17 -0.58
C ASN A 49 -13.53 -2.25 -2.11
N MET A 50 -12.92 -3.33 -2.59
CA MET A 50 -12.62 -3.48 -4.02
C MET A 50 -13.87 -3.36 -4.91
N ALA A 51 -15.03 -3.87 -4.47
CA ALA A 51 -16.26 -3.79 -5.24
C ALA A 51 -16.80 -2.36 -5.34
N GLU A 52 -16.69 -1.58 -4.26
CA GLU A 52 -17.04 -0.15 -4.24
C GLU A 52 -16.13 0.64 -5.20
N ARG A 53 -14.82 0.40 -5.16
CA ARG A 53 -13.87 1.05 -6.09
C ARG A 53 -14.13 0.73 -7.55
N ILE A 54 -14.49 -0.51 -7.87
CA ILE A 54 -14.88 -0.91 -9.23
C ILE A 54 -16.16 -0.20 -9.64
N ARG A 55 -17.18 -0.16 -8.76
CA ARG A 55 -18.47 0.48 -9.02
C ARG A 55 -18.30 1.95 -9.37
N ASP A 56 -17.54 2.70 -8.58
CA ASP A 56 -17.33 4.14 -8.81
C ASP A 56 -16.67 4.45 -10.16
N ARG A 57 -15.91 3.50 -10.70
CA ARG A 57 -15.30 3.65 -12.03
C ARG A 57 -16.28 3.39 -13.17
N ILE A 58 -17.26 2.51 -12.94
CA ILE A 58 -18.18 1.96 -13.96
C ILE A 58 -19.55 2.65 -13.96
N GLU A 59 -20.05 3.09 -12.81
CA GLU A 59 -21.34 3.76 -12.68
C GLU A 59 -21.45 5.05 -13.53
N PRO A 60 -20.44 5.93 -13.61
CA PRO A 60 -20.48 7.10 -14.49
C PRO A 60 -20.56 6.75 -15.98
N LEU A 61 -20.22 5.51 -16.34
CA LEU A 61 -20.31 5.00 -17.72
C LEU A 61 -21.68 4.40 -18.03
N GLY A 62 -22.61 4.38 -17.06
CA GLY A 62 -23.94 3.79 -17.21
C GLY A 62 -24.01 2.28 -17.01
N GLY A 63 -22.92 1.68 -16.50
CA GLY A 63 -22.78 0.22 -16.42
C GLY A 63 -22.24 -0.41 -17.70
N VAL A 64 -21.68 -1.61 -17.58
CA VAL A 64 -21.18 -2.39 -18.73
C VAL A 64 -21.76 -3.80 -18.67
N ASP A 65 -22.23 -4.30 -19.81
CA ASP A 65 -22.57 -5.72 -19.98
C ASP A 65 -21.41 -6.41 -20.69
N LEU A 66 -20.73 -7.31 -19.98
CA LEU A 66 -19.56 -8.00 -20.51
C LEU A 66 -20.01 -9.29 -21.20
N GLN A 67 -19.81 -9.35 -22.51
CA GLN A 67 -19.98 -10.60 -23.23
C GLN A 67 -18.94 -11.63 -22.74
N GLY A 68 -19.39 -12.86 -22.50
CA GLY A 68 -18.50 -13.94 -22.09
C GLY A 68 -17.43 -14.21 -23.17
N PHE A 69 -16.18 -14.31 -22.75
CA PHE A 69 -15.13 -14.79 -23.66
C PHE A 69 -15.34 -16.27 -23.97
N PRO A 70 -15.03 -16.72 -25.20
CA PRO A 70 -15.07 -18.14 -25.53
C PRO A 70 -14.12 -18.89 -24.60
N LYS A 71 -14.60 -19.99 -24.01
CA LYS A 71 -13.76 -20.85 -23.17
C LYS A 71 -12.69 -21.48 -24.06
N THR A 72 -11.43 -21.16 -23.81
CA THR A 72 -10.31 -21.86 -24.43
C THR A 72 -9.89 -23.04 -23.55
N PRO A 73 -9.37 -24.13 -24.13
CA PRO A 73 -8.73 -25.19 -23.37
C PRO A 73 -7.59 -24.62 -22.53
N ILE A 74 -7.47 -25.06 -21.28
CA ILE A 74 -6.32 -24.73 -20.44
C ILE A 74 -5.09 -25.43 -21.06
N PRO A 75 -3.98 -24.71 -21.33
CA PRO A 75 -2.75 -25.33 -21.82
C PRO A 75 -2.26 -26.43 -20.86
N ALA A 76 -1.64 -27.47 -21.39
CA ALA A 76 -0.98 -28.47 -20.55
C ALA A 76 0.08 -27.79 -19.64
N PRO A 77 0.27 -28.27 -18.40
CA PRO A 77 1.34 -27.79 -17.55
C PRO A 77 2.69 -27.88 -18.25
N ILE A 78 3.56 -26.88 -18.02
CA ILE A 78 4.95 -26.97 -18.46
C ILE A 78 5.62 -28.04 -17.60
N VAL A 79 6.03 -29.13 -18.24
CA VAL A 79 6.86 -30.16 -17.61
C VAL A 79 8.31 -29.70 -17.77
N PHE A 80 9.03 -29.54 -16.67
CA PHE A 80 10.47 -29.29 -16.68
C PHE A 80 11.18 -30.63 -16.51
N ASP A 81 12.09 -30.97 -17.43
CA ASP A 81 13.04 -32.07 -17.22
C ASP A 81 14.09 -31.65 -16.16
N GLU A 82 14.61 -32.61 -15.40
CA GLU A 82 15.68 -32.41 -14.40
C GLU A 82 16.97 -31.85 -15.00
#